data_AF-A0A2U3Z542-F1
#
_entry.id   AF-A0A2U3Z542-F1
#
_cell.length_a   1.000
_cell.length_b   1.000
_cell.length_c   1.000
_cell.angle_alpha   90.00
_cell.angle_beta   90.00
_cell.angle_gamma   90.00
#
_symmetry.space_group_name_H-M   'P 1'
#
loop_
_entity.id
_entity.type
_entity.pdbx_description
1 polymer ?
#
loop_
_entity_poly.entity_id
_entity_poly.type
_entity_poly.pdbx_seq_one_letter_code
_entity_poly.pdbx_strand_id
1 'polypeptide(L)'
;KHTRRWCTVLSNSSLQNSSEADRYACSPLPAYLEGSGCVVKEEENSQRPLQDVCFHLLKLYSDRHYDLNQLLEPRSITADPLDYRLSWHLWEVLRALNYTHLSEQCEGVLQTSYAGQLESEGLWEWAIFVLLHIDNSSMREKAVRELLTRHCQLLETPESWAKETFLTQKLCVPAEWINEAKAVRAHMESDKHLEALYLFKAGHWNRCHKFIIKHLASGECFRLGPVSPGITPNSSNPRTP
;
A
#
# COMPACT_ATOMS: atom_id res chain seq x y z
N LYS A 1 39.77 11.72 14.97
CA LYS A 1 40.03 11.09 16.30
C LYS A 1 38.74 10.85 17.09
N HIS A 2 37.69 11.68 16.94
CA HIS A 2 36.40 11.47 17.62
C HIS A 2 35.59 10.27 17.09
N THR A 3 35.59 10.01 15.78
CA THR A 3 34.88 8.88 15.16
C THR A 3 35.37 7.50 15.61
N ARG A 4 36.69 7.33 15.83
CA ARG A 4 37.27 6.06 16.29
C ARG A 4 36.79 5.64 17.69
N ARG A 5 36.45 6.59 18.57
CA ARG A 5 36.01 6.31 19.95
C ARG A 5 34.58 5.76 19.99
N TRP A 6 33.72 6.23 19.09
CA TRP A 6 32.36 5.70 18.91
C TRP A 6 32.38 4.34 18.20
N CYS A 7 33.26 4.15 17.21
CA CYS A 7 33.45 2.84 16.57
C CYS A 7 33.85 1.73 17.55
N THR A 8 34.64 2.03 18.60
CA THR A 8 35.00 1.03 19.62
C THR A 8 33.79 0.61 20.46
N VAL A 9 32.91 1.55 20.81
CA VAL A 9 31.67 1.29 21.58
C VAL A 9 30.62 0.53 20.75
N LEU A 10 30.60 0.75 19.43
CA LEU A 10 29.70 0.10 18.48
C LEU A 10 30.23 -1.25 17.95
N SER A 11 31.40 -1.70 18.40
CA SER A 11 31.94 -3.00 18.00
C SER A 11 31.20 -4.14 18.73
N ASN A 12 30.79 -5.19 18.02
CA ASN A 12 30.12 -6.35 18.64
C ASN A 12 30.94 -6.93 19.82
N SER A 13 32.26 -6.81 19.75
CA SER A 13 33.23 -7.15 20.79
C SER A 13 33.06 -6.40 22.12
N SER A 14 32.57 -5.16 22.17
CA SER A 14 32.30 -4.46 23.44
C SER A 14 30.96 -4.84 24.08
N LEU A 15 30.07 -5.49 23.31
CA LEU A 15 28.76 -5.97 23.76
C LEU A 15 28.77 -7.45 24.16
N GLN A 16 29.67 -8.26 23.59
CA GLN A 16 29.76 -9.72 23.75
C GLN A 16 30.80 -10.20 24.79
N ASN A 17 31.33 -9.32 25.65
CA ASN A 17 32.27 -9.74 26.69
C ASN A 17 31.59 -10.71 27.68
N SER A 18 32.17 -11.90 27.80
CA SER A 18 31.64 -13.05 28.57
C SER A 18 31.63 -12.90 30.10
N SER A 19 32.23 -11.83 30.64
CA SER A 19 32.16 -11.46 32.06
C SER A 19 31.11 -10.36 32.24
N GLU A 20 30.14 -10.58 33.13
CA GLU A 20 29.08 -9.61 33.47
C GLU A 20 29.64 -8.27 34.00
N ALA A 21 30.90 -8.28 34.47
CA ALA A 21 31.63 -7.13 34.97
C ALA A 21 32.38 -6.29 33.90
N ASP A 22 32.57 -6.77 32.67
CA ASP A 22 33.29 -6.04 31.59
C ASP A 22 32.40 -5.60 30.42
N ARG A 23 31.07 -5.66 30.57
CA ARG A 23 30.14 -5.13 29.56
C ARG A 23 30.03 -3.61 29.72
N TYR A 24 30.62 -2.87 28.77
CA TYR A 24 30.62 -1.40 28.76
C TYR A 24 29.19 -0.81 28.64
N ALA A 25 28.28 -1.54 28.01
CA ALA A 25 26.87 -1.16 27.87
C ALA A 25 25.98 -2.41 27.74
N CYS A 26 24.69 -2.26 28.01
CA CYS A 26 23.68 -3.28 27.75
C CYS A 26 23.57 -3.57 26.25
N SER A 27 23.15 -4.79 25.89
CA SER A 27 22.82 -5.11 24.49
C SER A 27 21.66 -4.22 24.04
N PRO A 28 21.76 -3.55 22.89
CA PRO A 28 20.71 -2.68 22.39
C PRO A 28 19.56 -3.56 21.86
N LEU A 29 18.57 -3.79 22.72
CA LEU A 29 17.38 -4.58 22.40
C LEU A 29 16.23 -3.65 22.04
N PRO A 30 15.31 -4.06 21.16
CA PRO A 30 14.10 -3.29 20.92
C PRO A 30 13.34 -2.99 22.22
N ALA A 31 12.71 -1.81 22.28
CA ALA A 31 12.05 -1.30 23.49
C ALA A 31 11.02 -2.27 24.10
N TYR A 32 10.37 -3.11 23.28
CA TYR A 32 9.40 -4.09 23.75
C TYR A 32 10.03 -5.32 24.44
N LEU A 33 11.36 -5.52 24.30
CA LEU A 33 12.13 -6.55 24.99
C LEU A 33 12.91 -6.01 26.18
N GLU A 34 13.04 -4.69 26.32
CA GLU A 34 13.64 -4.05 27.49
C GLU A 34 12.81 -4.38 28.74
N GLY A 35 13.37 -5.21 29.63
CA GLY A 35 12.73 -5.60 30.90
C GLY A 35 12.06 -6.98 30.92
N SER A 36 11.97 -7.68 29.79
CA SER A 36 11.36 -9.03 29.74
C SER A 36 12.21 -10.14 30.37
N GLY A 37 13.46 -9.85 30.80
CA GLY A 37 14.39 -10.89 31.25
C GLY A 37 14.73 -11.92 30.17
N CYS A 38 14.34 -11.66 28.91
CA CYS A 38 14.72 -12.45 27.75
C CYS A 38 16.23 -12.31 27.57
N VAL A 39 16.97 -13.23 28.20
CA VAL A 39 18.23 -13.70 27.64
C VAL A 39 17.88 -14.12 26.23
N VAL A 40 18.33 -13.37 25.23
CA VAL A 40 18.37 -13.86 23.86
C VAL A 40 19.24 -15.11 23.95
N LYS A 41 18.60 -16.27 24.18
CA LYS A 41 19.23 -17.54 23.89
C LYS A 41 19.58 -17.40 22.43
N GLU A 42 20.87 -17.39 22.15
CA GLU A 42 21.40 -17.43 20.80
C GLU A 42 20.65 -18.57 20.11
N GLU A 43 19.62 -18.23 19.32
CA GLU A 43 18.97 -19.23 18.49
C GLU A 43 20.09 -19.71 17.56
N GLU A 44 20.45 -20.99 17.69
CA GLU A 44 21.62 -21.66 17.09
C GLU A 44 21.62 -21.66 15.55
N ASN A 45 20.85 -20.79 14.90
CA ASN A 45 20.72 -20.76 13.46
C ASN A 45 20.38 -19.36 12.94
N SER A 46 21.31 -18.40 13.07
CA SER A 46 21.66 -17.39 12.03
C SER A 46 22.53 -16.26 12.60
N GLN A 47 23.35 -15.67 11.73
CA GLN A 47 24.36 -14.68 12.05
C GLN A 47 23.77 -13.38 12.65
N ARG A 48 24.24 -13.03 13.85
CA ARG A 48 24.07 -11.76 14.61
C ARG A 48 22.85 -11.68 15.54
N PRO A 49 23.03 -11.18 16.79
CA PRO A 49 21.95 -11.00 17.75
C PRO A 49 20.94 -9.95 17.28
N LEU A 50 19.67 -10.13 17.66
CA LEU A 50 18.60 -9.16 17.43
C LEU A 50 18.94 -7.84 18.12
N GLN A 51 18.92 -6.74 17.36
CA GLN A 51 19.30 -5.41 17.81
C GLN A 51 18.18 -4.42 17.52
N ASP A 52 18.15 -3.32 18.27
CA ASP A 52 17.19 -2.25 18.03
C ASP A 52 17.54 -1.43 16.78
N VAL A 53 16.54 -0.71 16.28
CA VAL A 53 16.69 0.17 15.11
C VAL A 53 17.68 1.30 15.38
N CYS A 54 17.72 1.83 16.60
CA CYS A 54 18.64 2.89 16.96
C CYS A 54 20.10 2.45 16.81
N PHE A 55 20.45 1.24 17.26
CA PHE A 55 21.76 0.65 17.03
C PHE A 55 22.04 0.45 15.55
N HIS A 56 21.08 -0.09 14.80
CA HIS A 56 21.25 -0.28 13.36
C HIS A 56 21.47 1.06 12.63
N LEU A 57 20.78 2.13 13.01
CA LEU A 57 20.97 3.48 12.46
C LEU A 57 22.33 4.08 12.86
N LEU A 58 22.78 3.89 14.09
CA LEU A 58 24.12 4.31 14.54
C LEU A 58 25.22 3.56 13.79
N LYS A 59 24.99 2.28 13.50
CA LYS A 59 25.90 1.46 12.72
C LYS A 59 25.91 1.88 11.26
N LEU A 60 24.76 2.20 10.67
CA LEU A 60 24.66 2.79 9.33
C LEU A 60 25.34 4.16 9.23
N TYR A 61 25.26 4.98 10.28
CA TYR A 61 25.98 6.25 10.34
C TYR A 61 27.50 6.03 10.35
N SER A 62 27.97 4.98 11.03
CA SER A 62 29.38 4.64 11.14
C SER A 62 29.93 3.94 9.89
N ASP A 63 29.12 3.09 9.26
CA ASP A 63 29.40 2.36 8.04
C ASP A 63 28.26 2.51 7.03
N ARG A 64 28.54 3.21 5.93
CA ARG A 64 27.57 3.50 4.87
C ARG A 64 27.15 2.26 4.07
N HIS A 65 27.86 1.14 4.18
CA HIS A 65 27.56 -0.11 3.48
C HIS A 65 26.93 -1.16 4.41
N TYR A 66 26.39 -0.74 5.55
CA TYR A 66 25.72 -1.62 6.48
C TYR A 66 24.45 -2.23 5.86
N ASP A 67 24.24 -3.53 6.03
CA ASP A 67 23.11 -4.23 5.44
C ASP A 67 21.75 -3.70 5.98
N LEU A 68 20.93 -3.15 5.09
CA LEU A 68 19.62 -2.59 5.44
C LEU A 68 18.56 -3.65 5.69
N ASN A 69 18.76 -4.89 5.22
CA ASN A 69 17.76 -5.95 5.40
C ASN A 69 17.49 -6.18 6.89
N GLN A 70 18.55 -6.24 7.70
CA GLN A 70 18.43 -6.42 9.15
C GLN A 70 17.82 -5.19 9.85
N LEU A 71 18.10 -3.99 9.33
CA LEU A 71 17.60 -2.73 9.89
C LEU A 71 16.10 -2.53 9.64
N LEU A 72 15.58 -3.00 8.51
CA LEU A 72 14.19 -2.84 8.10
C LEU A 72 13.29 -4.00 8.50
N GLU A 73 13.85 -5.04 9.12
CA GLU A 73 13.07 -6.16 9.64
C GLU A 73 12.10 -5.65 10.73
N PRO A 74 10.78 -5.93 10.67
CA PRO A 74 9.79 -5.47 11.65
C PRO A 74 10.18 -5.78 13.09
N ARG A 75 10.82 -6.92 13.31
CA ARG A 75 11.29 -7.40 14.61
C ARG A 75 12.32 -6.47 15.28
N SER A 76 12.99 -5.62 14.52
CA SER A 76 13.94 -4.63 15.07
C SER A 76 13.21 -3.40 15.64
N ILE A 77 11.95 -3.18 15.28
CA ILE A 77 11.14 -2.00 15.62
C ILE A 77 10.00 -2.36 16.57
N THR A 78 9.21 -3.37 16.21
CA THR A 78 7.92 -3.69 16.83
C THR A 78 7.90 -5.14 17.30
N ALA A 79 7.09 -5.43 18.34
CA ALA A 79 6.90 -6.79 18.86
C ALA A 79 6.16 -7.71 17.88
N ASP A 80 5.30 -7.12 17.04
CA ASP A 80 4.54 -7.79 16.00
C ASP A 80 5.39 -7.94 14.72
N PRO A 81 5.73 -9.18 14.31
CA PRO A 81 6.50 -9.41 13.09
C PRO A 81 5.72 -9.08 11.80
N LEU A 82 4.42 -8.81 11.91
CA LEU A 82 3.57 -8.43 10.78
C LEU A 82 3.37 -6.92 10.65
N ASP A 83 3.95 -6.08 11.52
CA ASP A 83 3.81 -4.63 11.44
C ASP A 83 4.94 -4.01 10.59
N TYR A 84 4.68 -3.82 9.29
CA TYR A 84 5.66 -3.27 8.35
C TYR A 84 5.54 -1.75 8.17
N ARG A 85 4.63 -1.09 8.92
CA ARG A 85 4.39 0.36 8.86
C ARG A 85 5.69 1.16 9.00
N LEU A 86 6.36 0.96 10.13
CA LEU A 86 7.57 1.72 10.46
C LEU A 86 8.76 1.31 9.58
N SER A 87 8.88 0.03 9.24
CA SER A 87 9.88 -0.45 8.30
C SER A 87 9.79 0.25 6.94
N TRP A 88 8.58 0.34 6.38
CA TRP A 88 8.38 1.00 5.09
C TRP A 88 8.67 2.50 5.15
N HIS A 89 8.15 3.21 6.17
CA HIS A 89 8.42 4.63 6.32
C HIS A 89 9.91 4.94 6.54
N LEU A 90 10.62 4.10 7.30
CA LEU A 90 12.05 4.23 7.50
C LEU A 90 12.82 4.04 6.19
N TRP A 91 12.43 3.05 5.39
CA TRP A 91 13.00 2.85 4.05
C TRP A 91 12.82 4.09 3.17
N GLU A 92 11.63 4.67 3.10
CA GLU A 92 11.38 5.88 2.29
C GLU A 92 12.27 7.06 2.71
N VAL A 93 12.50 7.24 4.01
CA VAL A 93 13.42 8.27 4.52
C VAL A 93 14.86 7.95 4.12
N LEU A 94 15.30 6.70 4.26
CA LEU A 94 16.65 6.27 3.86
C LEU A 94 16.86 6.44 2.35
N ARG A 95 15.86 6.13 1.54
CA ARG A 95 15.87 6.33 0.09
C ARG A 95 16.01 7.81 -0.26
N ALA A 96 15.28 8.70 0.43
CA ALA A 96 15.42 10.16 0.27
C ALA A 96 16.81 10.68 0.68
N LEU A 97 17.51 9.99 1.58
CA LEU A 97 18.90 10.26 1.97
C LEU A 97 19.94 9.65 1.00
N ASN A 98 19.50 9.06 -0.12
CA ASN A 98 20.30 8.40 -1.16
C ASN A 98 20.96 7.08 -0.74
N TYR A 99 20.34 6.31 0.14
CA TYR A 99 20.73 4.92 0.35
C TYR A 99 20.03 4.00 -0.67
N THR A 100 20.81 3.24 -1.45
CA THR A 100 20.31 2.45 -2.59
C THR A 100 20.71 0.98 -2.54
N HIS A 101 21.21 0.50 -1.41
CA HIS A 101 21.79 -0.84 -1.28
C HIS A 101 20.79 -1.87 -0.74
N LEU A 102 19.50 -1.54 -0.72
CA LEU A 102 18.44 -2.51 -0.49
C LEU A 102 18.15 -3.23 -1.81
N SER A 103 17.84 -4.53 -1.73
CA SER A 103 17.49 -5.29 -2.93
C SER A 103 16.04 -4.99 -3.36
N GLU A 104 15.78 -5.00 -4.67
CA GLU A 104 14.42 -4.83 -5.21
C GLU A 104 13.43 -5.86 -4.63
N GLN A 105 13.91 -7.06 -4.30
CA GLN A 105 13.10 -8.11 -3.69
C GLN A 105 12.63 -7.71 -2.29
N CYS A 106 13.55 -7.21 -1.46
CA CYS A 106 13.25 -6.77 -0.10
C CYS A 106 12.35 -5.52 -0.11
N GLU A 107 12.57 -4.59 -1.04
CA GLU A 107 11.68 -3.45 -1.26
C GLU A 107 10.26 -3.90 -1.63
N GLY A 108 10.14 -4.84 -2.56
CA GLY A 108 8.86 -5.40 -2.98
C GLY A 108 8.13 -6.09 -1.83
N VAL A 109 8.85 -6.81 -0.96
CA VAL A 109 8.28 -7.43 0.25
C VAL A 109 7.77 -6.36 1.23
N LEU A 110 8.56 -5.32 1.50
CA LEU A 110 8.16 -4.22 2.38
C LEU A 110 6.88 -3.53 1.88
N GLN A 111 6.86 -3.17 0.59
CA GLN A 111 5.74 -2.48 -0.05
C GLN A 111 4.49 -3.37 -0.09
N THR A 112 4.63 -4.63 -0.50
CA THR A 112 3.48 -5.55 -0.62
C THR A 112 2.93 -5.93 0.76
N SER A 113 3.80 -6.15 1.75
CA SER A 113 3.38 -6.50 3.11
C SER A 113 2.64 -5.35 3.78
N TYR A 114 3.15 -4.12 3.62
CA TYR A 114 2.47 -2.94 4.17
C TYR A 114 1.15 -2.64 3.42
N ALA A 115 1.15 -2.73 2.08
CA ALA A 115 -0.09 -2.60 1.31
C ALA A 115 -1.14 -3.64 1.71
N GLY A 116 -0.72 -4.89 1.98
CA GLY A 116 -1.60 -5.95 2.47
C GLY A 116 -2.18 -5.68 3.86
N GLN A 117 -1.40 -5.08 4.77
CA GLN A 117 -1.91 -4.64 6.08
C GLN A 117 -3.00 -3.59 5.91
N LEU A 118 -2.76 -2.56 5.09
CA LEU A 118 -3.75 -1.51 4.83
C LEU A 118 -5.02 -2.05 4.14
N GLU A 119 -4.85 -3.03 3.23
CA GLU A 119 -5.96 -3.74 2.61
C GLU A 119 -6.81 -4.49 3.67
N SER A 120 -6.16 -5.16 4.63
CA SER A 120 -6.85 -5.88 5.70
C SER A 120 -7.61 -4.97 6.68
N GLU A 121 -7.11 -3.74 6.90
CA GLU A 121 -7.79 -2.72 7.71
C GLU A 121 -8.93 -2.01 6.92
N GLY A 122 -9.10 -2.29 5.62
CA GLY A 122 -10.12 -1.67 4.76
C GLY A 122 -9.71 -0.32 4.14
N LEU A 123 -8.45 0.09 4.35
CA LEU A 123 -7.84 1.33 3.87
C LEU A 123 -7.12 1.11 2.53
N TRP A 124 -7.82 0.50 1.57
CA TRP A 124 -7.25 0.09 0.29
C TRP A 124 -6.78 1.26 -0.59
N GLU A 125 -7.34 2.46 -0.41
CA GLU A 125 -6.87 3.68 -1.08
C GLU A 125 -5.44 4.06 -0.67
N TRP A 126 -5.06 3.79 0.58
CA TRP A 126 -3.70 4.00 1.08
C TRP A 126 -2.78 2.85 0.68
N ALA A 127 -3.32 1.63 0.55
CA ALA A 127 -2.57 0.53 -0.04
C ALA A 127 -2.12 0.85 -1.48
N ILE A 128 -2.97 1.51 -2.28
CA ILE A 128 -2.58 2.01 -3.61
C ILE A 128 -1.44 3.02 -3.50
N PHE A 129 -1.51 3.96 -2.55
CA PHE A 129 -0.43 4.92 -2.33
C PHE A 129 0.91 4.22 -2.06
N VAL A 130 0.94 3.18 -1.23
CA VAL A 130 2.16 2.39 -0.97
C VAL A 130 2.64 1.70 -2.25
N LEU A 131 1.75 1.06 -3.01
CA LEU A 131 2.10 0.38 -4.27
C LEU A 131 2.61 1.32 -5.36
N LEU A 132 2.20 2.61 -5.34
CA LEU A 132 2.72 3.61 -6.28
C LEU A 132 4.23 3.90 -6.08
N HIS A 133 4.80 3.53 -4.94
CA HIS A 133 6.23 3.69 -4.65
C HIS A 133 7.10 2.55 -5.20
N ILE A 134 6.50 1.54 -5.84
CA ILE A 134 7.24 0.47 -6.55
C ILE A 134 8.00 1.11 -7.72
N ASP A 135 9.30 0.85 -7.81
CA ASP A 135 10.16 1.44 -8.85
C ASP A 135 9.83 0.88 -10.25
N ASN A 136 9.65 -0.44 -10.35
CA ASN A 136 9.32 -1.12 -11.60
C ASN A 136 7.92 -0.73 -12.11
N SER A 137 7.86 -0.02 -13.24
CA SER A 137 6.59 0.48 -13.79
C SER A 137 5.58 -0.62 -14.13
N SER A 138 6.02 -1.75 -14.66
CA SER A 138 5.13 -2.85 -15.04
C SER A 138 4.54 -3.54 -13.82
N MET A 139 5.35 -3.74 -12.78
CA MET A 139 4.88 -4.31 -11.52
C MET A 139 3.93 -3.34 -10.79
N ARG A 140 4.28 -2.05 -10.76
CA ARG A 140 3.44 -0.99 -10.18
C ARG A 140 2.07 -0.94 -10.83
N GLU A 141 2.02 -0.89 -12.16
CA GLU A 141 0.77 -0.88 -12.91
C GLU A 141 -0.08 -2.12 -12.62
N LYS A 142 0.53 -3.31 -12.66
CA LYS A 142 -0.17 -4.56 -12.39
C LYS A 142 -0.73 -4.59 -10.96
N ALA A 143 0.06 -4.25 -9.96
CA ALA A 143 -0.35 -4.26 -8.55
C ALA A 143 -1.51 -3.29 -8.28
N VAL A 144 -1.43 -2.07 -8.82
CA VAL A 144 -2.49 -1.06 -8.68
C VAL A 144 -3.77 -1.51 -9.38
N ARG A 145 -3.69 -2.02 -10.62
CA ARG A 145 -4.87 -2.54 -11.35
C ARG A 145 -5.50 -3.72 -10.62
N GLU A 146 -4.71 -4.66 -10.10
CA GLU A 146 -5.22 -5.80 -9.33
C GLU A 146 -5.94 -5.34 -8.06
N LEU A 147 -5.43 -4.34 -7.35
CA LEU A 147 -6.07 -3.84 -6.13
C LEU A 147 -7.38 -3.07 -6.47
N LEU A 148 -7.37 -2.26 -7.52
CA LEU A 148 -8.58 -1.60 -8.04
C LEU A 148 -9.65 -2.61 -8.45
N THR A 149 -9.30 -3.64 -9.23
CA THR A 149 -10.28 -4.66 -9.65
C THR A 149 -10.92 -5.40 -8.46
N ARG A 150 -10.18 -5.59 -7.36
CA ARG A 150 -10.68 -6.25 -6.15
C ARG A 150 -11.64 -5.38 -5.34
N HIS A 151 -11.35 -4.08 -5.19
CA HIS A 151 -12.06 -3.19 -4.27
C HIS A 151 -13.04 -2.21 -4.94
N CYS A 152 -12.95 -2.00 -6.25
CA CYS A 152 -13.92 -1.17 -6.96
C CYS A 152 -15.32 -1.82 -6.93
N GLN A 153 -16.26 -1.08 -6.38
CA GLN A 153 -17.68 -1.43 -6.31
C GLN A 153 -18.44 -0.73 -7.45
N LEU A 154 -19.55 -1.33 -7.90
CA LEU A 154 -20.46 -0.70 -8.87
C LEU A 154 -21.39 0.33 -8.22
N LEU A 155 -21.77 0.09 -6.97
CA LEU A 155 -22.64 1.00 -6.23
C LEU A 155 -21.87 2.28 -5.87
N GLU A 156 -22.35 3.40 -6.39
CA GLU A 156 -21.78 4.71 -6.08
C GLU A 156 -22.30 5.17 -4.71
N THR A 157 -21.52 4.87 -3.67
CA THR A 157 -21.71 5.41 -2.32
C THR A 157 -20.94 6.72 -2.18
N PRO A 158 -21.32 7.62 -1.25
CA PRO A 158 -20.54 8.83 -1.00
C PRO A 158 -19.09 8.50 -0.59
N GLU A 159 -18.89 7.38 0.11
CA GLU A 159 -17.57 6.89 0.50
C GLU A 159 -16.74 6.41 -0.70
N SER A 160 -17.34 5.61 -1.60
CA SER A 160 -16.63 5.14 -2.80
C SER A 160 -16.27 6.31 -3.72
N TRP A 161 -17.17 7.30 -3.86
CA TRP A 161 -16.89 8.51 -4.63
C TRP A 161 -15.76 9.35 -4.02
N ALA A 162 -15.73 9.48 -2.69
CA ALA A 162 -14.65 10.18 -2.00
C ALA A 162 -13.30 9.47 -2.21
N LYS A 163 -13.26 8.14 -2.13
CA LYS A 163 -12.06 7.34 -2.42
C LYS A 163 -11.61 7.50 -3.88
N GLU A 164 -12.50 7.39 -4.85
CA GLU A 164 -12.18 7.59 -6.27
C GLU A 164 -11.66 9.01 -6.56
N THR A 165 -12.26 10.01 -5.93
CA THR A 165 -11.83 11.42 -6.04
C THR A 165 -10.42 11.58 -5.46
N PHE A 166 -10.13 10.95 -4.33
CA PHE A 166 -8.78 10.93 -3.75
C PHE A 166 -7.76 10.29 -4.71
N LEU A 167 -8.07 9.13 -5.28
CA LEU A 167 -7.16 8.44 -6.21
C LEU A 167 -6.87 9.27 -7.47
N THR A 168 -7.90 9.89 -8.04
CA THR A 168 -7.76 10.66 -9.29
C THR A 168 -7.14 12.04 -9.06
N GLN A 169 -7.54 12.77 -8.01
CA GLN A 169 -7.10 14.14 -7.77
C GLN A 169 -5.81 14.25 -6.96
N LYS A 170 -5.58 13.34 -6.00
CA LYS A 170 -4.39 13.39 -5.12
C LYS A 170 -3.29 12.46 -5.60
N LEU A 171 -3.63 11.21 -5.94
CA LEU A 171 -2.65 10.21 -6.38
C LEU A 171 -2.43 10.21 -7.89
N CYS A 172 -3.20 10.99 -8.66
CA CYS A 172 -3.13 11.08 -10.11
C CYS A 172 -3.27 9.72 -10.81
N VAL A 173 -4.03 8.79 -10.23
CA VAL A 173 -4.32 7.50 -10.86
C VAL A 173 -5.25 7.74 -12.06
N PRO A 174 -4.95 7.18 -13.25
CA PRO A 174 -5.79 7.36 -14.43
C PRO A 174 -7.23 6.87 -14.17
N ALA A 175 -8.21 7.71 -14.48
CA ALA A 175 -9.63 7.35 -14.36
C ALA A 175 -9.99 6.14 -15.25
N GLU A 176 -9.24 5.91 -16.33
CA GLU A 176 -9.37 4.74 -17.20
C GLU A 176 -9.23 3.42 -16.43
N TRP A 177 -8.28 3.34 -15.49
CA TRP A 177 -8.03 2.12 -14.71
C TRP A 177 -9.17 1.82 -13.73
N ILE A 178 -9.75 2.87 -13.14
CA ILE A 178 -10.92 2.76 -12.25
C ILE A 178 -12.13 2.28 -13.06
N ASN A 179 -12.37 2.88 -14.23
CA ASN A 179 -13.47 2.48 -15.11
C ASN A 179 -13.28 1.06 -15.64
N GLU A 180 -12.05 0.65 -15.96
CA GLU A 180 -11.74 -0.73 -16.35
C GLU A 180 -12.06 -1.71 -15.22
N ALA A 181 -11.66 -1.41 -13.98
CA ALA A 181 -11.99 -2.21 -12.82
C ALA A 181 -13.52 -2.33 -12.61
N LYS A 182 -14.26 -1.23 -12.76
CA LYS A 182 -15.74 -1.23 -12.72
C LYS A 182 -16.34 -2.06 -13.86
N ALA A 183 -15.78 -2.01 -15.06
CA ALA A 183 -16.24 -2.85 -16.17
C ALA A 183 -16.08 -4.35 -15.85
N VAL A 184 -14.94 -4.75 -15.27
CA VAL A 184 -14.70 -6.13 -14.83
C VAL A 184 -15.69 -6.53 -13.72
N ARG A 185 -16.01 -5.64 -12.80
CA ARG A 185 -17.01 -5.91 -11.75
C ARG A 185 -18.42 -6.08 -12.33
N ALA A 186 -18.84 -5.21 -13.24
CA ALA A 186 -20.13 -5.31 -13.93
C ALA A 186 -20.27 -6.61 -14.72
N HIS A 187 -19.17 -7.08 -15.30
CA HIS A 187 -19.12 -8.39 -15.94
C HIS A 187 -19.41 -9.53 -14.95
N MET A 188 -18.82 -9.49 -13.75
CA MET A 188 -19.04 -10.49 -12.70
C MET A 188 -20.49 -10.46 -12.17
N GLU A 189 -21.09 -9.27 -12.05
CA GLU A 189 -22.47 -9.08 -11.60
C GLU A 189 -23.50 -9.32 -12.73
N SER A 190 -23.06 -9.65 -13.94
CA SER A 190 -23.89 -9.90 -15.14
C SER A 190 -24.67 -8.68 -15.66
N ASP A 191 -24.32 -7.47 -15.23
CA ASP A 191 -24.92 -6.21 -15.66
C ASP A 191 -24.29 -5.69 -16.96
N LYS A 192 -24.77 -6.23 -18.08
CA LYS A 192 -24.27 -5.92 -19.43
C LYS A 192 -24.32 -4.44 -19.79
N HIS A 193 -25.32 -3.70 -19.30
CA HIS A 193 -25.44 -2.27 -19.57
C HIS A 193 -24.33 -1.47 -18.90
N LEU A 194 -24.06 -1.75 -17.62
CA LEU A 194 -22.99 -1.10 -16.87
C LEU A 194 -21.62 -1.52 -17.41
N GLU A 195 -21.44 -2.80 -17.79
CA GLU A 195 -20.22 -3.28 -18.43
C GLU A 195 -19.92 -2.48 -19.71
N ALA A 196 -20.90 -2.32 -20.60
CA ALA A 196 -20.73 -1.53 -21.81
C ALA A 196 -20.41 -0.05 -21.52
N LEU A 197 -21.09 0.57 -20.56
CA LEU A 197 -20.87 1.95 -20.15
C LEU A 197 -19.46 2.17 -19.60
N TYR A 198 -18.98 1.29 -18.72
CA TYR A 198 -17.65 1.41 -18.14
C TYR A 198 -16.54 1.05 -19.14
N LEU A 199 -16.76 0.10 -20.06
CA LEU A 199 -15.84 -0.16 -21.18
C LEU A 199 -15.71 1.06 -22.11
N PHE A 200 -16.80 1.80 -22.32
CA PHE A 200 -16.79 3.06 -23.05
C PHE A 200 -15.98 4.12 -22.28
N LYS A 201 -16.27 4.32 -20.98
CA LYS A 201 -15.53 5.28 -20.14
C LYS A 201 -14.05 4.95 -19.96
N ALA A 202 -13.66 3.68 -20.04
CA ALA A 202 -12.27 3.22 -19.99
C ALA A 202 -11.51 3.39 -21.32
N GLY A 203 -12.14 3.90 -22.37
CA GLY A 203 -11.49 4.10 -23.67
C GLY A 203 -11.35 2.83 -24.53
N HIS A 204 -11.95 1.70 -24.12
CA HIS A 204 -11.90 0.45 -24.86
C HIS A 204 -13.01 0.35 -25.93
N TRP A 205 -13.06 1.32 -26.84
CA TRP A 205 -14.12 1.49 -27.84
C TRP A 205 -14.35 0.23 -28.70
N ASN A 206 -13.27 -0.41 -29.15
CA ASN A 206 -13.35 -1.62 -29.99
C ASN A 206 -13.98 -2.80 -29.24
N ARG A 207 -13.63 -2.97 -27.96
CA ARG A 207 -14.19 -4.03 -27.11
C ARG A 207 -15.64 -3.71 -26.77
N CYS A 208 -15.93 -2.47 -26.38
CA CYS A 208 -17.27 -1.97 -26.12
C CYS A 208 -18.20 -2.17 -27.33
N HIS A 209 -17.80 -1.73 -28.52
CA HIS A 209 -18.61 -1.86 -29.74
C HIS A 209 -18.94 -3.32 -30.08
N LYS A 210 -17.94 -4.21 -30.05
CA LYS A 210 -18.16 -5.66 -30.25
C LYS A 210 -19.10 -6.24 -29.18
N PHE A 211 -18.96 -5.80 -27.94
CA PHE A 211 -19.79 -6.24 -26.82
C PHE A 211 -21.24 -5.78 -27.00
N ILE A 212 -21.48 -4.51 -27.33
CA ILE A 212 -22.82 -3.95 -27.58
C ILE A 212 -23.52 -4.70 -28.71
N ILE A 213 -22.86 -4.92 -29.85
CA ILE A 213 -23.46 -5.66 -30.98
C ILE A 213 -23.83 -7.08 -30.57
N LYS A 214 -22.94 -7.77 -29.85
CA LYS A 214 -23.15 -9.17 -29.47
C LYS A 214 -24.23 -9.34 -28.41
N HIS A 215 -24.28 -8.44 -27.42
CA HIS A 215 -25.03 -8.67 -26.19
C HIS A 215 -26.22 -7.73 -25.99
N LEU A 216 -26.18 -6.51 -26.55
CA LEU A 216 -27.26 -5.52 -26.41
C LEU A 216 -28.10 -5.38 -27.68
N ALA A 217 -27.51 -5.56 -28.86
CA ALA A 217 -28.24 -5.47 -30.13
C ALA A 217 -29.02 -6.76 -30.48
N SER A 218 -28.62 -7.92 -29.93
CA SER A 218 -29.21 -9.22 -30.25
C SER A 218 -30.39 -9.64 -29.34
N GLY A 219 -30.74 -8.87 -28.31
CA GLY A 219 -31.89 -9.18 -27.44
C GLY A 219 -32.10 -8.14 -26.36
N GLU A 220 -33.33 -7.62 -26.28
CA GLU A 220 -33.90 -6.74 -25.23
C GLU A 220 -33.86 -5.20 -25.40
N CYS A 221 -33.43 -4.66 -26.54
CA CYS A 221 -33.58 -3.21 -26.82
C CYS A 221 -34.99 -2.80 -27.30
N PHE A 222 -36.06 -3.27 -26.62
CA PHE A 222 -37.43 -2.75 -26.77
C PHE A 222 -38.17 -2.57 -25.43
N ARG A 223 -37.48 -2.71 -24.27
CA ARG A 223 -38.06 -2.43 -22.94
C ARG A 223 -37.54 -1.17 -22.28
N LEU A 224 -37.21 -0.13 -23.06
CA LEU A 224 -37.36 1.23 -22.54
C LEU A 224 -38.85 1.58 -22.61
N GLY A 225 -39.58 1.14 -21.58
CA GLY A 225 -40.92 1.64 -21.29
C GLY A 225 -40.90 3.15 -21.05
N PRO A 226 -42.05 3.82 -21.21
CA PRO A 226 -42.13 5.27 -21.28
C PRO A 226 -41.64 5.92 -19.98
N VAL A 227 -40.81 6.94 -20.12
CA VAL A 227 -40.57 7.95 -19.09
C VAL A 227 -41.94 8.48 -18.65
N SER A 228 -42.30 8.26 -17.39
CA SER A 228 -43.54 8.75 -16.79
C SER A 228 -43.70 10.26 -17.02
N PRO A 229 -44.83 10.73 -17.58
CA PRO A 229 -45.13 12.15 -17.62
C PRO A 229 -45.69 12.56 -16.26
N GLY A 230 -44.86 13.19 -15.45
CA GLY A 230 -45.26 13.75 -14.17
C GLY A 230 -44.65 15.13 -14.01
N ILE A 231 -45.44 16.16 -14.33
CA ILE A 231 -45.63 17.43 -13.61
C ILE A 231 -46.43 18.34 -14.54
N THR A 232 -47.73 18.39 -14.32
CA THR A 232 -48.59 19.49 -14.76
C THR A 232 -48.26 20.73 -13.93
N PRO A 233 -47.97 21.90 -14.51
CA PRO A 233 -48.02 23.15 -13.76
C PRO A 233 -49.48 23.59 -13.68
N ASN A 234 -50.04 23.50 -12.48
CA ASN A 234 -51.36 24.01 -12.15
C ASN A 234 -51.37 25.53 -12.32
N SER A 235 -52.17 26.04 -13.25
CA SER A 235 -52.47 27.47 -13.34
C SER A 235 -53.44 27.84 -12.24
N SER A 236 -52.98 28.57 -11.23
CA SER A 236 -53.85 29.31 -10.33
C SER A 236 -53.35 30.75 -10.26
N ASN A 237 -53.96 31.56 -11.12
CA ASN A 237 -53.93 33.01 -11.10
C ASN A 237 -54.92 33.47 -10.01
N PRO A 238 -54.56 34.38 -9.10
CA PRO A 238 -55.53 35.27 -8.50
C PRO A 238 -55.30 36.68 -9.04
N ARG A 239 -56.24 37.14 -9.87
CA ARG A 239 -56.39 38.57 -10.15
C ARG A 239 -56.90 39.25 -8.89
N THR A 240 -56.24 40.35 -8.56
CA THR A 240 -56.75 41.44 -7.74
C THR A 240 -58.07 42.00 -8.31
N PRO A 241 -58.79 42.74 -7.48
CA PRO A 241 -58.71 44.20 -7.64
C PRO A 241 -58.02 44.89 -6.47
#